data_AF-A0A938Y4E7-F1
#
_entry.id   AF-A0A938Y4E7-F1
#
_cell.length_a   1.000
_cell.length_b   1.000
_cell.length_c   1.000
_cell.angle_alpha   90.00
_cell.angle_beta   90.00
_cell.angle_gamma   90.00
#
_symmetry.space_group_name_H-M   'P 1'
#
loop_
_entity.id
_entity.type
_entity.pdbx_description
1 polymer ?
#
loop_
_entity_poly.entity_id
_entity_poly.type
_entity_poly.pdbx_seq_one_letter_code
_entity_poly.pdbx_strand_id
1 'polypeptide(L)'
;MASTVFYRLTADIASLENVIENILTIRKVDDIRHVTEEQLARIPQEERTFVSKWRSYADYPGISTLQMPNNQTIRFLVKEAYVETSKYRRNMFENDELLPKAQRTIFETVRTVFFERSDRVYVAIFTTSQTALNKIKQKLFEDETYIDTLDNDYLIDGDLFYWLFYKYEEKNKLIAERFEVEAISGFLGNIADETHIIRGESEVTPTLLVTKAFVSKFHPIRSLNVMLKLDDYRLSFIFNDLCQCSISSSCRIPNNRYDIEVASALVIYAFILPYLSHLFETDEEWNPDTKTVFAKRIGKEVIKEIADFHGIDLKNLD
;
A
#
# COMPACT_ATOMS: atom_id res chain seq x y z
N MET A 1 -9.89 4.43 -5.10
CA MET A 1 -8.91 3.44 -4.63
C MET A 1 -8.59 3.75 -3.18
N ALA A 2 -8.51 2.74 -2.33
CA ALA A 2 -8.10 2.89 -0.95
C ALA A 2 -6.60 2.60 -0.83
N SER A 3 -5.82 3.60 -0.46
CA SER A 3 -4.39 3.42 -0.21
C SER A 3 -4.14 2.92 1.20
N THR A 4 -3.18 2.03 1.30
CA THR A 4 -2.84 1.31 2.52
C THR A 4 -1.34 1.33 2.72
N VAL A 5 -0.93 1.49 3.97
CA VAL A 5 0.45 1.27 4.40
C VAL A 5 0.48 0.05 5.30
N PHE A 6 1.46 -0.80 5.06
CA PHE A 6 1.56 -2.12 5.65
C PHE A 6 2.74 -2.22 6.60
N TYR A 7 2.51 -2.81 7.77
CA TYR A 7 3.54 -3.04 8.78
C TYR A 7 3.39 -4.40 9.42
N ARG A 8 4.52 -4.93 9.91
CA ARG A 8 4.56 -6.05 10.85
C ARG A 8 4.53 -5.49 12.27
N LEU A 9 3.83 -6.16 13.17
CA LEU A 9 3.90 -5.84 14.59
C LEU A 9 5.07 -6.57 15.25
N THR A 10 5.58 -6.03 16.36
CA THR A 10 6.70 -6.64 17.09
C THR A 10 6.39 -8.07 17.53
N ALA A 11 7.45 -8.85 17.79
CA ALA A 11 7.33 -10.25 18.18
C ALA A 11 6.50 -10.49 19.46
N ASP A 12 6.39 -9.50 20.32
CA ASP A 12 5.56 -9.55 21.54
C ASP A 12 4.05 -9.53 21.24
N ILE A 13 3.67 -9.16 20.01
CA ILE A 13 2.28 -9.19 19.52
C ILE A 13 2.13 -10.35 18.54
N ALA A 14 1.95 -11.55 19.09
CA ALA A 14 1.89 -12.79 18.31
C ALA A 14 0.46 -13.19 17.88
N SER A 15 -0.58 -12.59 18.48
CA SER A 15 -1.98 -12.82 18.11
C SER A 15 -2.85 -11.57 18.18
N LEU A 16 -4.05 -11.64 17.61
CA LEU A 16 -5.05 -10.57 17.68
C LEU A 16 -5.56 -10.35 19.11
N GLU A 17 -5.50 -11.36 19.98
CA GLU A 17 -5.72 -11.17 21.42
C GLU A 17 -4.67 -10.23 22.01
N ASN A 18 -3.39 -10.40 21.67
CA ASN A 18 -2.35 -9.47 22.14
C ASN A 18 -2.55 -8.06 21.58
N VAL A 19 -3.06 -7.93 20.35
CA VAL A 19 -3.46 -6.62 19.80
C VAL A 19 -4.55 -6.00 20.67
N ILE A 20 -5.58 -6.77 21.03
CA ILE A 20 -6.69 -6.29 21.88
C ILE A 20 -6.19 -5.83 23.25
N GLU A 21 -5.33 -6.63 23.88
CA GLU A 21 -4.83 -6.40 25.24
C GLU A 21 -3.84 -5.24 25.33
N ASN A 22 -2.90 -5.15 24.38
CA ASN A 22 -1.75 -4.24 24.47
C ASN A 22 -1.90 -3.00 23.58
N ILE A 23 -2.46 -3.14 22.38
CA ILE A 23 -2.54 -2.04 21.42
C ILE A 23 -3.88 -1.32 21.50
N LEU A 24 -5.00 -2.06 21.51
CA LEU A 24 -6.33 -1.43 21.44
C LEU A 24 -6.76 -0.76 22.75
N THR A 25 -6.07 -1.04 23.85
CA THR A 25 -6.22 -0.37 25.14
C THR A 25 -5.52 1.00 25.18
N ILE A 26 -4.62 1.28 24.23
CA ILE A 26 -3.88 2.55 24.17
C ILE A 26 -4.85 3.72 24.02
N ARG A 27 -4.71 4.67 24.95
CA ARG A 27 -5.41 5.95 24.95
C ARG A 27 -4.42 7.04 25.32
N LYS A 28 -4.13 7.94 24.37
CA LYS A 28 -3.25 9.10 24.59
C LYS A 28 -4.09 10.35 24.79
N VAL A 29 -3.72 11.14 25.79
CA VAL A 29 -4.32 12.45 26.07
C VAL A 29 -3.21 13.48 26.00
N ASP A 30 -3.36 14.44 25.10
CA ASP A 30 -2.44 15.55 24.95
C ASP A 30 -3.10 16.85 25.41
N ASP A 31 -2.36 17.68 26.13
CA ASP A 31 -2.81 19.03 26.43
C ASP A 31 -2.67 19.96 25.21
N ILE A 32 -3.53 20.97 25.17
CA ILE A 32 -3.50 22.04 24.20
C ILE A 32 -2.15 22.76 24.25
N ARG A 33 -1.52 22.87 23.09
CA ARG A 33 -0.24 23.57 22.93
C ARG A 33 -0.48 25.05 22.65
N HIS A 34 0.54 25.87 22.90
CA HIS A 34 0.55 27.31 22.60
C HIS A 34 -0.44 28.18 23.41
N VAL A 35 -0.80 27.72 24.61
CA VAL A 35 -1.59 28.45 25.61
C VAL A 35 -0.71 28.63 26.85
N THR A 36 -0.80 29.77 27.54
CA THR A 36 -0.02 29.98 28.78
C THR A 36 -0.57 29.15 29.94
N GLU A 37 0.26 28.87 30.95
CA GLU A 37 -0.19 28.14 32.15
C GLU A 37 -1.36 28.83 32.86
N GLU A 38 -1.34 30.17 32.92
CA GLU A 38 -2.43 30.97 33.49
C GLU A 38 -3.75 30.82 32.72
N GLN A 39 -3.68 30.76 31.39
CA GLN A 39 -4.86 30.52 30.55
C GLN A 39 -5.34 29.07 30.71
N LEU A 40 -4.42 28.09 30.76
CA LEU A 40 -4.75 26.68 30.98
C LEU A 40 -5.47 26.44 32.30
N ALA A 41 -5.11 27.19 33.36
CA ALA A 41 -5.75 27.10 34.67
C ALA A 41 -7.22 27.56 34.67
N ARG A 42 -7.61 28.42 33.70
CA ARG A 42 -8.97 28.96 33.57
C ARG A 42 -9.89 28.12 32.67
N ILE A 43 -9.33 27.16 31.94
CA ILE A 43 -10.06 26.34 30.96
C ILE A 43 -10.35 24.96 31.57
N PRO A 44 -11.60 24.46 31.50
CA PRO A 44 -11.93 23.10 31.93
C PRO A 44 -11.05 22.04 31.26
N GLN A 45 -10.77 20.93 31.97
CA GLN A 45 -9.89 19.88 31.47
C GLN A 45 -10.36 19.29 30.12
N GLU A 46 -11.67 19.11 29.95
CA GLU A 46 -12.26 18.57 28.72
C GLU A 46 -12.07 19.47 27.49
N GLU A 47 -12.02 20.79 27.73
CA GLU A 47 -11.79 21.79 26.70
C GLU A 47 -10.30 21.83 26.32
N ARG A 48 -9.38 21.66 27.27
CA ARG A 48 -7.94 21.80 27.00
C ARG A 48 -7.24 20.50 26.57
N THR A 49 -7.90 19.36 26.58
CA THR A 49 -7.29 18.06 26.23
C THR A 49 -7.74 17.54 24.87
N PHE A 50 -6.87 16.84 24.17
CA PHE A 50 -7.16 16.13 22.92
C PHE A 50 -6.96 14.63 23.14
N VAL A 51 -7.88 13.81 22.64
CA VAL A 51 -7.87 12.37 22.88
C VAL A 51 -7.57 11.62 21.59
N SER A 52 -6.63 10.67 21.67
CA SER A 52 -6.40 9.67 20.63
C SER A 52 -6.67 8.28 21.20
N LYS A 53 -7.45 7.47 20.49
CA LYS A 53 -7.82 6.12 20.91
C LYS A 53 -8.25 5.25 19.73
N TRP A 54 -8.27 3.94 19.94
CA TRP A 54 -8.93 3.01 19.06
C TRP A 54 -10.45 3.01 19.28
N ARG A 55 -11.21 2.93 18.19
CA ARG A 55 -12.67 2.82 18.19
C ARG A 55 -13.11 1.55 17.48
N SER A 56 -14.25 1.03 17.88
CA SER A 56 -14.91 -0.05 17.15
C SER A 56 -15.34 0.44 15.77
N TYR A 57 -15.17 -0.41 14.76
CA TYR A 57 -15.72 -0.18 13.44
C TYR A 57 -17.03 -0.94 13.33
N ALA A 58 -18.13 -0.25 12.99
CA ALA A 58 -19.50 -0.73 13.20
C ALA A 58 -19.78 -2.12 12.62
N ASP A 59 -19.20 -2.44 11.47
CA ASP A 59 -19.43 -3.72 10.77
C ASP A 59 -18.54 -4.88 11.26
N TYR A 60 -17.60 -4.62 12.18
CA TYR A 60 -16.62 -5.60 12.68
C TYR A 60 -16.53 -5.55 14.21
N PRO A 61 -17.47 -6.21 14.92
CA PRO A 61 -17.53 -6.15 16.37
C PRO A 61 -16.34 -6.84 17.06
N GLY A 62 -15.65 -7.77 16.39
CA GLY A 62 -14.54 -8.53 16.95
C GLY A 62 -13.69 -9.24 15.90
N ILE A 63 -12.96 -10.26 16.32
CA ILE A 63 -12.11 -11.07 15.45
C ILE A 63 -13.01 -11.82 14.47
N SER A 64 -12.71 -11.66 13.19
CA SER A 64 -13.42 -12.26 12.06
C SER A 64 -12.48 -13.14 11.26
N THR A 65 -13.03 -13.94 10.35
CA THR A 65 -12.25 -14.86 9.52
C THR A 65 -12.56 -14.71 8.04
N LEU A 66 -11.54 -14.78 7.19
CA LEU A 66 -11.68 -14.75 5.73
C LEU A 66 -10.96 -15.95 5.12
N GLN A 67 -11.62 -16.62 4.18
CA GLN A 67 -11.01 -17.72 3.42
C GLN A 67 -10.12 -17.14 2.31
N MET A 68 -8.88 -17.59 2.25
CA MET A 68 -7.87 -17.20 1.27
C MET A 68 -7.97 -18.09 0.01
N PRO A 69 -7.34 -17.68 -1.11
CA PRO A 69 -7.33 -18.47 -2.35
C PRO A 69 -6.81 -19.91 -2.19
N ASN A 70 -5.86 -20.13 -1.28
CA ASN A 70 -5.32 -21.47 -0.97
C ASN A 70 -6.18 -22.28 0.03
N ASN A 71 -7.44 -21.86 0.26
CA ASN A 71 -8.36 -22.44 1.24
C ASN A 71 -7.92 -22.36 2.71
N GLN A 72 -6.81 -21.67 3.03
CA GLN A 72 -6.50 -21.34 4.41
C GLN A 72 -7.43 -20.24 4.91
N THR A 73 -7.67 -20.22 6.21
CA THR A 73 -8.48 -19.18 6.84
C THR A 73 -7.55 -18.22 7.56
N ILE A 74 -7.72 -16.93 7.30
CA ILE A 74 -7.02 -15.88 8.03
C ILE A 74 -7.92 -15.27 9.08
N ARG A 75 -7.37 -14.99 10.26
CA ARG A 75 -8.04 -14.24 11.31
C ARG A 75 -7.69 -12.77 11.18
N PHE A 76 -8.67 -11.89 11.35
CA PHE A 76 -8.46 -10.45 11.24
C PHE A 76 -9.37 -9.65 12.17
N LEU A 77 -8.99 -8.40 12.43
CA LEU A 77 -9.71 -7.45 13.27
C LEU A 77 -9.68 -6.06 12.63
N VAL A 78 -10.83 -5.40 12.55
CA VAL A 78 -10.93 -4.04 12.00
C VAL A 78 -11.23 -3.05 13.10
N LYS A 79 -10.49 -1.94 13.12
CA LYS A 79 -10.67 -0.83 14.07
C LYS A 79 -10.53 0.50 13.36
N GLU A 80 -11.00 1.55 14.01
CA GLU A 80 -10.79 2.92 13.59
C GLU A 80 -9.77 3.58 14.52
N ALA A 81 -8.66 4.03 13.95
CA ALA A 81 -7.73 4.93 14.62
C ALA A 81 -8.36 6.33 14.67
N TYR A 82 -8.70 6.80 15.87
CA TYR A 82 -9.23 8.13 16.11
C TYR A 82 -8.18 9.01 16.76
N VAL A 83 -7.84 10.12 16.11
CA VAL A 83 -6.82 11.06 16.59
C VAL A 83 -7.37 12.48 16.61
N GLU A 84 -7.43 13.10 17.79
CA GLU A 84 -7.66 14.53 17.93
C GLU A 84 -6.32 15.28 17.98
N THR A 85 -6.24 16.40 17.27
CA THR A 85 -5.12 17.35 17.33
C THR A 85 -5.62 18.79 17.32
N SER A 86 -4.82 19.71 17.85
CA SER A 86 -5.11 21.14 17.73
C SER A 86 -4.85 21.65 16.31
N LYS A 87 -5.66 22.61 15.86
CA LYS A 87 -5.30 23.48 14.73
C LYS A 87 -4.01 24.26 15.03
N TYR A 88 -3.40 24.83 13.99
CA TYR A 88 -2.29 25.77 14.17
C TYR A 88 -2.70 26.96 15.03
N ARG A 89 -1.75 27.52 15.79
CA ARG A 89 -1.96 28.66 16.70
C ARG A 89 -2.85 29.76 16.13
N ARG A 90 -2.58 30.22 14.90
CA ARG A 90 -3.35 31.28 14.23
C ARG A 90 -4.85 31.00 14.06
N ASN A 91 -5.27 29.74 14.13
CA ASN A 91 -6.64 29.29 13.95
C ASN A 91 -7.26 28.80 15.27
N MET A 92 -6.60 29.05 16.41
CA MET A 92 -7.09 28.68 17.74
C MET A 92 -7.66 29.87 18.50
N PHE A 93 -7.39 31.10 18.05
CA PHE A 93 -7.77 32.33 18.72
C PHE A 93 -8.57 33.23 17.80
N GLU A 94 -9.50 33.98 18.38
CA GLU A 94 -10.22 35.09 17.74
C GLU A 94 -10.15 36.27 18.72
N ASN A 95 -9.62 37.41 18.29
CA ASN A 95 -9.38 38.58 19.16
C ASN A 95 -8.62 38.25 20.46
N ASP A 96 -7.57 37.42 20.36
CA ASP A 96 -6.77 36.88 21.49
C ASP A 96 -7.53 35.99 22.50
N GLU A 97 -8.80 35.68 22.24
CA GLU A 97 -9.58 34.72 23.02
C GLU A 97 -9.49 33.32 22.40
N LEU A 98 -9.31 32.30 23.24
CA LEU A 98 -9.23 30.92 22.79
C LEU A 98 -10.62 30.44 22.32
N LEU A 99 -10.68 29.92 21.10
CA LEU A 99 -11.90 29.36 20.54
C LEU A 99 -12.34 28.08 21.28
N PRO A 100 -13.65 27.75 21.28
CA PRO A 100 -14.16 26.50 21.83
C PRO A 100 -13.47 25.28 21.20
N LYS A 101 -13.26 24.19 21.97
CA LYS A 101 -12.56 22.98 21.51
C LYS A 101 -13.05 22.49 20.15
N ALA A 102 -14.37 22.43 19.94
CA ALA A 102 -14.97 21.98 18.68
C ALA A 102 -14.48 22.78 17.45
N GLN A 103 -14.18 24.06 17.61
CA GLN A 103 -13.74 24.93 16.52
C GLN A 103 -12.23 24.86 16.25
N ARG A 104 -11.44 24.43 17.23
CA ARG A 104 -9.98 24.32 17.16
C ARG A 104 -9.44 22.89 17.09
N THR A 105 -10.31 21.89 17.08
CA THR A 105 -9.94 20.48 16.95
C THR A 105 -9.91 20.07 15.49
N ILE A 106 -8.89 19.32 15.10
CA ILE A 106 -8.85 18.50 13.90
C ILE A 106 -8.96 17.05 14.37
N PHE A 107 -9.96 16.32 13.88
CA PHE A 107 -10.08 14.90 14.12
C PHE A 107 -9.78 14.14 12.83
N GLU A 108 -9.02 13.06 12.97
CA GLU A 108 -8.71 12.12 11.89
C GLU A 108 -9.24 10.74 12.31
N THR A 109 -10.00 10.11 11.42
CA THR A 109 -10.54 8.75 11.57
C THR A 109 -9.98 7.89 10.44
N VAL A 110 -9.14 6.93 10.77
CA VAL A 110 -8.47 6.08 9.77
C VAL A 110 -8.81 4.63 10.04
N ARG A 111 -9.30 3.93 9.02
CA ARG A 111 -9.58 2.49 9.10
C ARG A 111 -8.27 1.72 9.18
N THR A 112 -8.21 0.73 10.06
CA THR A 112 -7.03 -0.10 10.30
C THR A 112 -7.46 -1.56 10.41
N VAL A 113 -6.72 -2.43 9.72
CA VAL A 113 -6.99 -3.88 9.69
C VAL A 113 -5.77 -4.60 10.25
N PHE A 114 -5.96 -5.36 11.31
CA PHE A 114 -4.96 -6.27 11.88
C PHE A 114 -5.26 -7.68 11.40
N PHE A 115 -4.25 -8.49 11.11
CA PHE A 115 -4.45 -9.90 10.73
C PHE A 115 -3.27 -10.79 11.10
N GLU A 116 -3.54 -12.07 11.25
CA GLU A 116 -2.55 -13.10 11.60
C GLU A 116 -2.07 -13.84 10.35
N ARG A 117 -0.76 -14.00 10.20
CA ARG A 117 -0.14 -14.86 9.18
C ARG A 117 1.18 -15.41 9.72
N SER A 118 1.44 -16.70 9.53
CA SER A 118 2.71 -17.36 9.88
C SER A 118 3.18 -17.04 11.31
N ASP A 119 2.29 -17.16 12.29
CA ASP A 119 2.55 -16.86 13.72
C ASP A 119 2.99 -15.41 14.01
N ARG A 120 2.66 -14.48 13.11
CA ARG A 120 2.88 -13.05 13.24
C ARG A 120 1.59 -12.28 13.04
N VAL A 121 1.58 -11.06 13.58
CA VAL A 121 0.49 -10.11 13.35
C VAL A 121 0.98 -8.95 12.49
N TYR A 122 0.18 -8.60 11.50
CA TYR A 122 0.42 -7.48 10.62
C TYR A 122 -0.71 -6.47 10.71
N VAL A 123 -0.44 -5.25 10.27
CA VAL A 123 -1.40 -4.16 10.24
C VAL A 123 -1.38 -3.42 8.90
N ALA A 124 -2.55 -3.21 8.33
CA ALA A 124 -2.79 -2.35 7.18
C ALA A 124 -3.56 -1.09 7.61
N ILE A 125 -2.96 0.08 7.41
CA ILE A 125 -3.52 1.39 7.78
C ILE A 125 -3.99 2.09 6.50
N PHE A 126 -5.29 2.40 6.40
CA PHE A 126 -5.93 2.91 5.18
C PHE A 126 -5.80 4.43 5.06
N THR A 127 -4.61 4.91 4.71
CA THR A 127 -4.35 6.36 4.52
C THR A 127 -3.27 6.62 3.47
N THR A 128 -3.38 7.76 2.79
CA THR A 128 -2.30 8.36 1.98
C THR A 128 -1.58 9.48 2.73
N SER A 129 -2.10 9.91 3.87
CA SER A 129 -1.57 11.07 4.60
C SER A 129 -0.43 10.64 5.50
N GLN A 130 0.80 11.02 5.12
CA GLN A 130 1.99 10.80 5.96
C GLN A 130 1.82 11.46 7.33
N THR A 131 1.16 12.62 7.38
CA THR A 131 0.85 13.32 8.63
C THR A 131 -0.07 12.50 9.52
N ALA A 132 -1.16 11.93 8.97
CA ALA A 132 -2.07 11.09 9.74
C ALA A 132 -1.36 9.80 10.19
N LEU A 133 -0.60 9.18 9.30
CA LEU A 133 0.18 7.98 9.61
C LEU A 133 1.16 8.22 10.76
N ASN A 134 1.96 9.29 10.70
CA ASN A 134 2.91 9.63 11.76
C ASN A 134 2.20 9.86 13.10
N LYS A 135 1.04 10.54 13.11
CA LYS A 135 0.27 10.73 14.34
C LYS A 135 -0.26 9.40 14.88
N ILE A 136 -0.77 8.52 14.03
CA ILE A 136 -1.26 7.19 14.44
C ILE A 136 -0.12 6.40 15.07
N LYS A 137 1.05 6.36 14.42
CA LYS A 137 2.24 5.69 14.96
C LYS A 137 2.66 6.25 16.32
N GLN A 138 2.78 7.58 16.43
CA GLN A 138 3.19 8.25 17.67
C GLN A 138 2.18 8.10 18.82
N LYS A 139 0.88 8.05 18.51
CA LYS A 139 -0.17 8.12 19.53
C LYS A 139 -0.83 6.79 19.85
N LEU A 140 -0.89 5.88 18.89
CA LEU A 140 -1.64 4.62 18.97
C LEU A 140 -0.76 3.38 18.81
N PHE A 141 0.54 3.55 18.54
CA PHE A 141 1.55 2.50 18.55
C PHE A 141 2.77 2.87 19.41
N GLU A 142 2.58 3.74 20.41
CA GLU A 142 3.61 4.18 21.38
C GLU A 142 4.93 4.57 20.72
N ASP A 143 4.90 5.60 19.85
CA ASP A 143 6.10 6.09 19.17
C ASP A 143 6.86 5.00 18.39
N GLU A 144 6.08 4.16 17.68
CA GLU A 144 6.56 3.02 16.86
C GLU A 144 7.05 1.80 17.64
N THR A 145 6.91 1.78 18.97
CA THR A 145 7.32 0.64 19.82
C THR A 145 6.72 -0.70 19.38
N TYR A 146 5.49 -0.70 18.87
CA TYR A 146 4.81 -1.92 18.40
C TYR A 146 4.97 -2.21 16.90
N ILE A 147 5.74 -1.41 16.17
CA ILE A 147 5.92 -1.56 14.72
C ILE A 147 7.34 -2.07 14.46
N ASP A 148 7.44 -3.11 13.65
CA ASP A 148 8.70 -3.70 13.24
C ASP A 148 8.91 -3.58 11.72
N THR A 149 10.14 -3.84 11.25
CA THR A 149 10.43 -3.96 9.83
C THR A 149 9.68 -5.14 9.22
N LEU A 150 9.35 -5.04 7.94
CA LEU A 150 8.68 -6.13 7.21
C LEU A 150 9.61 -7.33 7.02
N ASP A 151 9.03 -8.53 6.92
CA ASP A 151 9.75 -9.77 6.61
C ASP A 151 10.25 -9.79 5.16
N ASN A 152 11.19 -10.69 4.87
CA ASN A 152 11.70 -10.92 3.51
C ASN A 152 10.58 -11.26 2.51
N ASP A 153 9.52 -11.96 2.93
CA ASP A 153 8.33 -12.26 2.12
C ASP A 153 7.67 -11.00 1.51
N TYR A 154 7.94 -9.82 2.08
CA TYR A 154 7.39 -8.53 1.70
C TYR A 154 8.45 -7.56 1.18
N LEU A 155 9.69 -8.02 0.96
CA LEU A 155 10.68 -7.22 0.25
C LEU A 155 10.43 -7.37 -1.25
N ILE A 156 9.94 -6.30 -1.87
CA ILE A 156 9.66 -6.28 -3.30
C ILE A 156 10.91 -5.79 -4.02
N ASP A 157 11.60 -6.71 -4.68
CA ASP A 157 12.68 -6.38 -5.61
C ASP A 157 12.09 -5.63 -6.83
N GLY A 158 12.73 -4.54 -7.27
CA GLY A 158 12.33 -3.84 -8.49
C GLY A 158 12.34 -4.74 -9.73
N ASP A 159 13.15 -5.80 -9.73
CA ASP A 159 13.17 -6.82 -10.78
C ASP A 159 11.87 -7.62 -10.88
N LEU A 160 11.06 -7.69 -9.81
CA LEU A 160 9.74 -8.29 -9.82
C LEU A 160 8.81 -7.56 -10.80
N PHE A 161 8.90 -6.22 -10.88
CA PHE A 161 8.07 -5.47 -11.82
C PHE A 161 8.42 -5.80 -13.28
N TYR A 162 9.71 -5.96 -13.60
CA TYR A 162 10.15 -6.39 -14.92
C TYR A 162 9.71 -7.81 -15.24
N TRP A 163 9.80 -8.69 -14.25
CA TRP A 163 9.31 -10.05 -14.40
C TRP A 163 7.82 -10.10 -14.72
N LEU A 164 7.00 -9.24 -14.11
CA LEU A 164 5.58 -9.12 -14.47
C LEU A 164 5.38 -8.62 -15.90
N PHE A 165 6.15 -7.64 -16.37
CA PHE A 165 6.14 -7.23 -17.78
C PHE A 165 6.56 -8.37 -18.71
N TYR A 166 7.58 -9.15 -18.33
CA TYR A 166 8.01 -10.33 -19.07
C TYR A 166 6.90 -11.39 -19.14
N LYS A 167 6.26 -11.72 -18.02
CA LYS A 167 5.13 -12.66 -18.02
C LYS A 167 3.97 -12.15 -18.90
N TYR A 168 3.69 -10.85 -18.84
CA TYR A 168 2.65 -10.21 -19.65
C TYR A 168 2.91 -10.32 -21.15
N GLU A 169 4.12 -9.94 -21.60
CA GLU A 169 4.48 -9.84 -23.02
C GLU A 169 4.91 -11.18 -23.64
N GLU A 170 5.66 -12.02 -22.92
CA GLU A 170 6.29 -13.23 -23.48
C GLU A 170 5.62 -14.54 -23.07
N LYS A 171 4.89 -14.55 -21.96
CA LYS A 171 4.34 -15.79 -21.37
C LYS A 171 2.82 -15.83 -21.41
N ASN A 172 2.22 -15.15 -22.39
CA ASN A 172 0.76 -15.07 -22.55
C ASN A 172 0.07 -14.67 -21.24
N LYS A 173 0.68 -13.74 -20.49
CA LYS A 173 0.19 -13.25 -19.19
C LYS A 173 0.24 -14.24 -18.04
N LEU A 174 0.69 -15.47 -18.25
CA LEU A 174 0.67 -16.52 -17.24
C LEU A 174 1.84 -16.38 -16.27
N ILE A 175 1.53 -16.25 -14.98
CA ILE A 175 2.51 -16.26 -13.88
C ILE A 175 2.73 -17.70 -13.43
N ALA A 176 1.64 -18.41 -13.14
CA ALA A 176 1.58 -19.81 -12.73
C ALA A 176 0.24 -20.42 -13.17
N GLU A 177 -0.01 -21.70 -12.90
CA GLU A 177 -1.30 -22.32 -13.21
C GLU A 177 -2.46 -21.48 -12.63
N ARG A 178 -3.36 -21.02 -13.51
CA ARG A 178 -4.53 -20.17 -13.21
C ARG A 178 -4.22 -18.83 -12.54
N PHE A 179 -2.97 -18.41 -12.55
CA PHE A 179 -2.54 -17.10 -12.04
C PHE A 179 -2.00 -16.27 -13.20
N GLU A 180 -2.65 -15.16 -13.52
CA GLU A 180 -2.32 -14.33 -14.67
C GLU A 180 -2.25 -12.82 -14.36
N VAL A 181 -1.38 -12.12 -15.09
CA VAL A 181 -1.36 -10.66 -15.20
C VAL A 181 -2.37 -10.25 -16.26
N GLU A 182 -3.64 -10.12 -15.89
CA GLU A 182 -4.71 -9.79 -16.84
C GLU A 182 -4.44 -8.46 -17.56
N ALA A 183 -3.98 -7.45 -16.81
CA ALA A 183 -3.60 -6.13 -17.31
C ALA A 183 -2.50 -5.47 -16.45
N ILE A 184 -1.70 -4.63 -17.11
CA ILE A 184 -0.85 -3.61 -16.47
C ILE A 184 -1.37 -2.27 -17.00
N SER A 185 -1.90 -1.44 -16.11
CA SER A 185 -2.60 -0.20 -16.48
C SER A 185 -1.86 1.09 -16.10
N GLY A 186 -0.68 0.94 -15.51
CA GLY A 186 0.22 2.04 -15.25
C GLY A 186 1.49 1.62 -14.53
N PHE A 187 2.48 2.49 -14.55
CA PHE A 187 3.72 2.33 -13.79
C PHE A 187 4.26 3.69 -13.35
N LEU A 188 5.10 3.70 -12.32
CA LEU A 188 5.93 4.83 -11.92
C LEU A 188 7.37 4.35 -11.82
N GLY A 189 8.31 5.10 -12.38
CA GLY A 189 9.73 4.78 -12.30
C GLY A 189 10.64 6.00 -12.47
N ASN A 190 11.94 5.81 -12.27
CA ASN A 190 12.94 6.87 -12.31
C ASN A 190 13.96 6.62 -13.44
N ILE A 191 14.29 7.64 -14.25
CA ILE A 191 15.24 7.49 -15.38
C ILE A 191 16.70 7.67 -14.95
N ALA A 192 16.98 8.63 -14.07
CA ALA A 192 18.34 9.07 -13.75
C ALA A 192 18.61 9.18 -12.25
N ASP A 193 17.73 9.86 -11.52
CA ASP A 193 17.75 10.00 -10.07
C ASP A 193 16.30 10.04 -9.53
N GLU A 194 16.13 10.17 -8.21
CA GLU A 194 14.81 10.20 -7.56
C GLU A 194 13.92 11.39 -7.97
N THR A 195 14.47 12.39 -8.66
CA THR A 195 13.72 13.58 -9.11
C THR A 195 13.19 13.45 -10.53
N HIS A 196 13.78 12.56 -11.34
CA HIS A 196 13.37 12.32 -12.73
C HIS A 196 12.36 11.18 -12.82
N ILE A 197 11.12 11.47 -12.41
CA ILE A 197 10.00 10.51 -12.36
C ILE A 197 9.27 10.45 -13.70
N ILE A 198 9.11 9.24 -14.24
CA ILE A 198 8.18 8.92 -15.32
C ILE A 198 6.96 8.21 -14.74
N ARG A 199 5.79 8.59 -15.24
CA ARG A 199 4.53 7.87 -15.04
C ARG A 199 3.92 7.56 -16.39
N GLY A 200 3.57 6.29 -16.60
CA GLY A 200 2.73 5.87 -17.73
C GLY A 200 1.39 5.39 -17.22
N GLU A 201 0.30 5.81 -17.84
CA GLU A 201 -1.06 5.33 -17.55
C GLU A 201 -1.83 5.11 -18.84
N SER A 202 -2.41 3.92 -18.98
CA SER A 202 -3.23 3.52 -20.12
C SER A 202 -3.88 2.17 -19.82
N GLU A 203 -5.02 1.88 -20.45
CA GLU A 203 -5.62 0.53 -20.41
C GLU A 203 -4.67 -0.55 -20.95
N VAL A 204 -3.71 -0.17 -21.81
CA VAL A 204 -2.70 -1.04 -22.43
C VAL A 204 -1.28 -0.50 -22.18
N THR A 205 -0.92 -0.24 -20.92
CA THR A 205 0.38 0.38 -20.58
C THR A 205 1.61 -0.34 -21.16
N PRO A 206 1.69 -1.68 -21.20
CA PRO A 206 2.82 -2.39 -21.82
C PRO A 206 3.04 -2.09 -23.29
N THR A 207 1.99 -1.70 -24.03
CA THR A 207 2.12 -1.39 -25.47
C THR A 207 2.57 0.03 -25.75
N LEU A 208 2.57 0.92 -24.74
CA LEU A 208 2.99 2.31 -24.93
C LEU A 208 4.49 2.39 -25.25
N LEU A 209 4.85 3.17 -26.26
CA LEU A 209 6.24 3.40 -26.66
C LEU A 209 7.13 3.85 -25.48
N VAL A 210 6.62 4.75 -24.63
CA VAL A 210 7.32 5.24 -23.43
C VAL A 210 7.60 4.09 -22.45
N THR A 211 6.61 3.23 -22.19
CA THR A 211 6.78 2.07 -21.32
C THR A 211 7.82 1.12 -21.89
N LYS A 212 7.73 0.80 -23.18
CA LYS A 212 8.69 -0.08 -23.85
C LYS A 212 10.10 0.49 -23.81
N ALA A 213 10.28 1.78 -24.06
CA ALA A 213 11.58 2.44 -23.95
C ALA A 213 12.14 2.34 -22.52
N PHE A 214 11.30 2.58 -21.51
CA PHE A 214 11.66 2.47 -20.10
C PHE A 214 12.08 1.05 -19.72
N VAL A 215 11.30 0.05 -20.13
CA VAL A 215 11.58 -1.37 -19.90
C VAL A 215 12.86 -1.81 -20.61
N SER A 216 13.07 -1.38 -21.86
CA SER A 216 14.26 -1.75 -22.66
C SER A 216 15.59 -1.27 -22.08
N LYS A 217 15.55 -0.22 -21.25
CA LYS A 217 16.73 0.37 -20.60
C LYS A 217 16.92 -0.08 -19.16
N PHE A 218 16.03 -0.92 -18.63
CA PHE A 218 16.04 -1.34 -17.23
C PHE A 218 16.11 -0.14 -16.25
N HIS A 219 15.35 0.94 -16.54
CA HIS A 219 15.21 2.05 -15.61
C HIS A 219 14.35 1.69 -14.39
N PRO A 220 14.79 1.90 -13.14
CA PRO A 220 14.08 1.40 -11.96
C PRO A 220 12.58 1.73 -11.93
N ILE A 221 11.76 0.68 -11.92
CA ILE A 221 10.32 0.78 -11.67
C ILE A 221 10.11 0.78 -10.16
N ARG A 222 9.34 1.75 -9.67
CA ARG A 222 9.03 1.94 -8.25
C ARG A 222 7.62 1.50 -7.89
N SER A 223 6.69 1.58 -8.84
CA SER A 223 5.34 1.05 -8.64
C SER A 223 4.69 0.58 -9.94
N LEU A 224 3.74 -0.33 -9.78
CA LEU A 224 3.00 -0.93 -10.88
C LEU A 224 1.51 -0.97 -10.55
N ASN A 225 0.67 -0.51 -11.49
CA ASN A 225 -0.78 -0.65 -11.44
C ASN A 225 -1.16 -1.91 -12.22
N VAL A 226 -1.61 -2.93 -11.50
CA VAL A 226 -1.87 -4.26 -12.05
C VAL A 226 -3.30 -4.69 -11.84
N MET A 227 -3.73 -5.58 -12.72
CA MET A 227 -4.88 -6.44 -12.53
C MET A 227 -4.40 -7.88 -12.58
N LEU A 228 -4.45 -8.54 -11.43
CA LEU A 228 -4.08 -9.94 -11.29
C LEU A 228 -5.34 -10.78 -11.16
N LYS A 229 -5.34 -11.95 -11.79
CA LYS A 229 -6.43 -12.92 -11.66
C LYS A 229 -5.88 -14.26 -11.25
N LEU A 230 -6.47 -14.83 -10.20
CA LEU A 230 -6.14 -16.14 -9.66
C LEU A 230 -7.43 -16.92 -9.48
N ASP A 231 -7.63 -17.99 -10.24
CA ASP A 231 -8.92 -18.70 -10.31
C ASP A 231 -10.09 -17.70 -10.52
N ASP A 232 -11.02 -17.61 -9.57
CA ASP A 232 -12.18 -16.71 -9.58
C ASP A 232 -11.91 -15.34 -8.90
N TYR A 233 -10.71 -15.13 -8.37
CA TYR A 233 -10.28 -13.85 -7.79
C TYR A 233 -9.80 -12.92 -8.90
N ARG A 234 -10.18 -11.64 -8.80
CA ARG A 234 -9.69 -10.58 -9.69
C ARG A 234 -9.33 -9.36 -8.87
N LEU A 235 -8.06 -9.03 -8.80
CA LEU A 235 -7.53 -8.02 -7.88
C LEU A 235 -6.87 -6.92 -8.68
N SER A 236 -7.41 -5.71 -8.56
CA SER A 236 -6.86 -4.53 -9.21
C SER A 236 -6.29 -3.58 -8.15
N PHE A 237 -4.99 -3.36 -8.21
CA PHE A 237 -4.29 -2.55 -7.23
C PHE A 237 -2.97 -2.02 -7.79
N ILE A 238 -2.54 -0.89 -7.23
CA ILE A 238 -1.20 -0.35 -7.41
C ILE A 238 -0.37 -0.83 -6.23
N PHE A 239 0.84 -1.33 -6.45
CA PHE A 239 1.78 -1.63 -5.37
C PHE A 239 3.17 -1.10 -5.70
N ASN A 240 3.93 -0.75 -4.68
CA ASN A 240 5.28 -0.20 -4.81
C ASN A 240 6.34 -1.07 -4.11
N ASP A 241 7.60 -0.71 -4.31
CA ASP A 241 8.78 -1.32 -3.69
C ASP A 241 8.83 -1.19 -2.15
N LEU A 242 7.90 -0.43 -1.56
CA LEU A 242 7.71 -0.30 -0.11
C LEU A 242 6.50 -1.10 0.41
N CYS A 243 5.95 -2.02 -0.40
CA CYS A 243 4.76 -2.79 -0.06
C CYS A 243 3.51 -1.95 0.26
N GLN A 244 3.44 -0.70 -0.22
CA GLN A 244 2.24 0.12 -0.08
C GLN A 244 1.30 -0.17 -1.25
N CYS A 245 0.04 -0.46 -0.95
CA CYS A 245 -0.96 -0.76 -1.96
C CYS A 245 -2.05 0.33 -2.06
N SER A 246 -2.42 0.72 -3.28
CA SER A 246 -3.67 1.42 -3.57
C SER A 246 -4.64 0.48 -4.24
N ILE A 247 -5.68 0.09 -3.50
CA ILE A 247 -6.58 -1.01 -3.85
C ILE A 247 -7.83 -0.45 -4.55
N SER A 248 -8.19 -1.02 -5.69
CA SER A 248 -9.41 -0.63 -6.41
C SER A 248 -10.65 -1.25 -5.77
N SER A 249 -11.75 -0.50 -5.77
CA SER A 249 -13.07 -1.03 -5.40
C SER A 249 -13.64 -2.02 -6.44
N SER A 250 -13.01 -2.13 -7.62
CA SER A 250 -13.36 -3.09 -8.67
C SER A 250 -12.81 -4.50 -8.43
N CYS A 251 -12.09 -4.73 -7.33
CA CYS A 251 -11.67 -6.07 -6.95
C CYS A 251 -12.87 -7.01 -6.79
N ARG A 252 -12.68 -8.27 -7.14
CA ARG A 252 -13.65 -9.35 -7.01
C ARG A 252 -13.05 -10.47 -6.18
N ILE A 253 -13.72 -10.75 -5.07
CA ILE A 253 -13.40 -11.86 -4.17
C ILE A 253 -14.63 -12.78 -4.13
N PRO A 254 -14.50 -14.07 -4.50
CA PRO A 254 -15.59 -15.03 -4.44
C PRO A 254 -16.17 -15.15 -3.04
N ASN A 255 -17.50 -15.24 -2.94
CA ASN A 255 -18.23 -15.45 -1.67
C ASN A 255 -17.91 -14.42 -0.56
N ASN A 256 -17.40 -13.24 -0.91
CA ASN A 256 -17.07 -12.21 0.07
C ASN A 256 -18.32 -11.68 0.79
N ARG A 257 -18.23 -11.58 2.12
CA ARG A 257 -19.28 -11.01 2.99
C ARG A 257 -18.87 -9.72 3.67
N TYR A 258 -17.62 -9.29 3.46
CA TYR A 258 -17.02 -8.13 4.10
C TYR A 258 -16.92 -6.97 3.12
N ASP A 259 -16.58 -5.80 3.65
CA ASP A 259 -16.21 -4.65 2.83
C ASP A 259 -15.12 -5.05 1.81
N ILE A 260 -15.33 -4.71 0.54
CA ILE A 260 -14.49 -5.21 -0.55
C ILE A 260 -13.04 -4.73 -0.41
N GLU A 261 -12.80 -3.53 0.11
CA GLU A 261 -11.46 -2.99 0.27
C GLU A 261 -10.72 -3.67 1.42
N VAL A 262 -11.42 -3.98 2.52
CA VAL A 262 -10.88 -4.78 3.63
C VAL A 262 -10.52 -6.19 3.17
N ALA A 263 -11.45 -6.88 2.51
CA ALA A 263 -11.22 -8.23 2.01
C ALA A 263 -10.08 -8.26 0.98
N SER A 264 -10.03 -7.27 0.08
CA SER A 264 -8.96 -7.14 -0.92
C SER A 264 -7.61 -6.87 -0.28
N ALA A 265 -7.53 -5.99 0.72
CA ALA A 265 -6.27 -5.77 1.44
C ALA A 265 -5.78 -7.07 2.11
N LEU A 266 -6.66 -7.82 2.75
CA LEU A 266 -6.32 -9.09 3.38
C LEU A 266 -5.81 -10.11 2.35
N VAL A 267 -6.52 -10.31 1.24
CA VAL A 267 -6.08 -11.26 0.20
C VAL A 267 -4.77 -10.81 -0.44
N ILE A 268 -4.60 -9.52 -0.72
CA ILE A 268 -3.40 -8.98 -1.34
C ILE A 268 -2.18 -9.16 -0.42
N TYR A 269 -2.27 -8.67 0.82
CA TYR A 269 -1.13 -8.72 1.75
C TYR A 269 -0.87 -10.12 2.30
N ALA A 270 -1.90 -10.88 2.68
CA ALA A 270 -1.66 -12.16 3.33
C ALA A 270 -1.32 -13.29 2.36
N PHE A 271 -1.73 -13.17 1.09
CA PHE A 271 -1.60 -14.25 0.12
C PHE A 271 -0.91 -13.83 -1.18
N ILE A 272 -1.42 -12.82 -1.90
CA ILE A 272 -0.94 -12.51 -3.25
C ILE A 272 0.49 -12.02 -3.27
N LEU A 273 0.86 -11.03 -2.46
CA LEU A 273 2.21 -10.48 -2.47
C LEU A 273 3.26 -11.54 -2.06
N PRO A 274 3.08 -12.30 -0.96
CA PRO A 274 4.02 -13.37 -0.63
C PRO A 274 4.09 -14.46 -1.69
N TYR A 275 2.96 -14.87 -2.27
CA TYR A 275 2.94 -15.89 -3.31
C TYR A 275 3.63 -15.40 -4.58
N LEU A 276 3.41 -14.13 -4.95
CA LEU A 276 4.07 -13.51 -6.09
C LEU A 276 5.57 -13.41 -5.89
N SER A 277 6.02 -13.02 -4.70
CA SER A 277 7.44 -12.99 -4.34
C SER A 277 8.06 -14.38 -4.46
N HIS A 278 7.41 -15.39 -3.89
CA HIS A 278 7.87 -16.77 -3.96
C HIS A 278 7.99 -17.27 -5.42
N LEU A 279 6.98 -17.01 -6.26
CA LEU A 279 7.00 -17.40 -7.67
C LEU A 279 8.08 -16.66 -8.46
N PHE A 280 8.38 -15.42 -8.12
CA PHE A 280 9.45 -14.64 -8.72
C PHE A 280 10.83 -15.20 -8.35
N GLU A 281 11.07 -15.47 -7.07
CA GLU A 281 12.34 -16.00 -6.56
C GLU A 281 12.64 -17.42 -7.06
N THR A 282 11.60 -18.20 -7.37
CA THR A 282 11.73 -19.59 -7.84
C THR A 282 11.66 -19.75 -9.36
N ASP A 283 11.51 -18.66 -10.11
CA ASP A 283 11.47 -18.71 -11.58
C ASP A 283 12.87 -18.79 -12.18
N GLU A 284 13.33 -20.01 -12.44
CA GLU A 284 14.63 -20.27 -13.08
C GLU A 284 14.76 -19.69 -14.51
N GLU A 285 13.63 -19.46 -15.21
CA GLU A 285 13.66 -18.83 -16.53
C GLU A 285 14.05 -17.36 -16.44
N TRP A 286 13.79 -16.69 -15.31
CA TRP A 286 14.06 -15.28 -15.11
C TRP A 286 15.51 -15.00 -14.65
N ASN A 287 16.45 -15.37 -15.51
CA ASN A 287 17.89 -15.20 -15.28
C ASN A 287 18.47 -14.00 -16.06
N PRO A 288 19.73 -13.59 -15.81
CA PRO A 288 20.36 -12.45 -16.48
C PRO A 288 20.36 -12.49 -18.03
N ASP A 289 20.44 -13.68 -18.62
CA ASP A 289 20.41 -13.84 -20.07
C ASP A 289 19.00 -13.57 -20.61
N THR A 290 17.97 -14.16 -19.99
CA THR A 290 16.56 -13.91 -20.34
C THR A 290 16.21 -12.43 -20.19
N LYS A 291 16.65 -11.78 -19.11
CA LYS A 291 16.49 -10.34 -18.88
C LYS A 291 17.06 -9.54 -20.05
N THR A 292 18.30 -9.83 -20.43
CA THR A 292 18.99 -9.14 -21.53
C THR A 292 18.26 -9.35 -22.87
N VAL A 293 17.83 -10.59 -23.16
CA VAL A 293 17.08 -10.92 -24.38
C VAL A 293 15.75 -10.19 -24.42
N PHE A 294 14.99 -10.19 -23.32
CA PHE A 294 13.72 -9.50 -23.20
C PHE A 294 13.84 -8.00 -23.45
N ALA A 295 14.74 -7.32 -22.73
CA ALA A 295 14.92 -5.87 -22.91
C ALA A 295 15.42 -5.51 -24.32
N LYS A 296 16.31 -6.31 -24.90
CA LYS A 296 16.78 -6.12 -26.28
C LYS A 296 15.64 -6.28 -27.29
N ARG A 297 14.74 -7.24 -27.10
CA ARG A 297 13.55 -7.40 -27.95
C ARG A 297 12.65 -6.17 -27.86
N ILE A 298 12.28 -5.77 -26.64
CA ILE A 298 11.45 -4.59 -26.41
C ILE A 298 12.08 -3.34 -27.03
N GLY A 299 13.39 -3.13 -26.87
CA GLY A 299 14.10 -2.00 -27.47
C GLY A 299 14.09 -2.01 -29.01
N LYS A 300 14.18 -3.20 -29.64
CA LYS A 300 14.02 -3.33 -31.09
C LYS A 300 12.63 -2.93 -31.56
N GLU A 301 11.59 -3.22 -30.79
CA GLU A 301 10.22 -2.80 -31.13
C GLU A 301 10.08 -1.29 -31.09
N VAL A 302 10.63 -0.63 -30.07
CA VAL A 302 10.65 0.84 -29.96
C VAL A 302 11.33 1.47 -31.19
N ILE A 303 12.51 0.96 -31.56
CA ILE A 303 13.27 1.47 -32.72
C ILE A 303 12.46 1.30 -34.01
N LYS A 304 11.87 0.11 -34.22
CA LYS A 304 11.05 -0.17 -35.40
C LYS A 304 9.83 0.74 -35.46
N GLU A 305 9.11 0.89 -34.37
CA GLU A 305 7.90 1.71 -34.30
C GLU A 305 8.19 3.18 -34.66
N ILE A 306 9.28 3.75 -34.13
CA ILE A 306 9.72 5.11 -34.47
C ILE A 306 10.15 5.22 -35.94
N ALA A 307 10.94 4.25 -36.42
CA ALA A 307 11.42 4.25 -37.79
C ALA A 307 10.28 4.14 -38.80
N ASP A 308 9.34 3.21 -38.58
CA ASP A 308 8.15 3.01 -39.40
C ASP A 308 7.29 4.28 -39.43
N PHE A 309 7.10 4.95 -38.28
CA PHE A 309 6.35 6.21 -38.21
C PHE A 309 6.97 7.33 -39.04
N HIS A 310 8.31 7.40 -39.09
CA HIS A 310 9.05 8.41 -39.84
C HIS A 310 9.47 7.98 -41.25
N GLY A 311 9.15 6.75 -41.67
CA GLY A 311 9.60 6.19 -42.95
C GLY A 311 11.12 6.01 -43.05
N ILE A 312 11.80 5.77 -41.93
CA ILE A 312 13.25 5.53 -41.86
C ILE A 312 13.50 4.05 -42.18
N ASP A 313 14.26 3.76 -43.25
CA ASP A 313 14.76 2.41 -43.48
C ASP A 313 15.89 2.13 -42.48
N LEU A 314 15.65 1.16 -41.58
CA LEU A 314 16.61 0.75 -40.57
C LEU A 314 17.94 0.24 -41.14
N LYS A 315 17.99 -0.12 -42.43
CA LYS A 315 19.25 -0.49 -43.12
C LYS A 315 20.16 0.71 -43.39
N ASN A 316 19.64 1.93 -43.29
CA ASN A 316 20.36 3.18 -43.56
C ASN A 316 20.80 3.91 -42.27
N LEU A 317 20.58 3.30 -41.11
CA LEU A 317 21.10 3.79 -39.83
C LEU A 317 22.52 3.20 -39.65
N ASP A 318 23.52 3.93 -40.15
CA ASP A 318 24.94 3.66 -39.89
C ASP A 318 25.33 3.94 -38.43
#